data_AF-A0A925BDQ1-F1
#
_entry.id   AF-A0A925BDQ1-F1
#
_cell.length_a   1.000
_cell.length_b   1.000
_cell.length_c   1.000
_cell.angle_alpha   90.00
_cell.angle_beta   90.00
_cell.angle_gamma   90.00
#
_symmetry.space_group_name_H-M   'P 1'
#
loop_
_entity.id
_entity.type
_entity.pdbx_description
1 polymer ?
#
loop_
_entity_poly.entity_id
_entity_poly.type
_entity_poly.pdbx_seq_one_letter_code
_entity_poly.pdbx_strand_id
1 'polypeptide(L)' 'MATIPVCLQAYTVRDDSAQDFYGTLKKVAGIGYFGIELAGIYNKDPKELKTVLDDNGL' A
#
# COMPACT_ATOMS: atom_id res chain seq x y z
N MET A 1 -15.88 -14.60 17.45
CA MET A 1 -14.85 -14.97 16.44
C MET A 1 -13.86 -13.82 16.37
N ALA A 2 -12.56 -14.10 16.21
CA ALA A 2 -11.59 -13.04 15.97
C ALA A 2 -11.81 -12.43 14.58
N THR A 3 -11.69 -11.11 14.45
CA THR A 3 -11.69 -10.43 13.16
C THR A 3 -10.34 -10.67 12.49
N ILE A 4 -10.36 -11.25 11.29
CA ILE A 4 -9.15 -11.43 10.49
C ILE A 4 -8.96 -10.15 9.65
N PRO A 5 -7.81 -9.46 9.74
CA PRO A 5 -7.56 -8.27 8.95
C PRO A 5 -7.57 -8.56 7.44
N VAL A 6 -8.08 -7.61 6.65
CA VAL A 6 -8.10 -7.69 5.19
C VAL A 6 -6.99 -6.81 4.62
N CYS A 7 -6.15 -7.40 3.78
CA CYS A 7 -5.07 -6.72 3.07
C CYS A 7 -5.39 -6.62 1.57
N LEU A 8 -4.81 -5.64 0.89
CA LEU A 8 -4.95 -5.45 -0.55
C LEU A 8 -3.76 -6.03 -1.30
N GLN A 9 -4.02 -6.76 -2.38
CA GLN A 9 -2.97 -7.17 -3.30
C GLN A 9 -2.72 -6.05 -4.32
N ALA A 10 -1.51 -5.50 -4.36
CA ALA A 10 -1.21 -4.23 -5.06
C ALA A 10 -1.44 -4.27 -6.57
N TYR A 11 -1.43 -5.45 -7.21
CA TYR A 11 -1.72 -5.57 -8.64
C TYR A 11 -3.16 -5.14 -8.99
N THR A 12 -4.08 -5.18 -8.02
CA THR A 12 -5.45 -4.68 -8.17
C THR A 12 -5.50 -3.19 -8.49
N VAL A 13 -4.55 -2.40 -7.96
CA VAL A 13 -4.45 -0.93 -8.12
C VAL A 13 -3.19 -0.53 -8.88
N ARG A 14 -2.66 -1.42 -9.73
CA ARG A 14 -1.40 -1.20 -10.47
C ARG A 14 -1.46 0.00 -11.41
N ASP A 15 -2.62 0.27 -12.00
CA ASP A 15 -2.78 1.37 -12.96
C ASP A 15 -2.70 2.71 -12.22
N ASP A 16 -3.37 2.85 -11.08
CA ASP A 16 -3.23 4.01 -10.18
C ASP A 16 -1.80 4.13 -9.63
N SER A 17 -1.20 3.00 -9.22
CA SER A 17 0.16 2.96 -8.69
C SER A 17 1.22 3.39 -9.72
N ALA A 18 1.01 3.07 -11.00
CA ALA A 18 1.88 3.50 -12.08
C ALA A 18 1.83 5.01 -12.33
N GLN A 19 0.71 5.66 -12.00
CA GLN A 19 0.57 7.12 -12.09
C GLN A 19 1.11 7.82 -10.84
N ASP A 20 0.72 7.34 -9.65
CA ASP A 20 1.12 7.91 -8.36
C ASP A 20 1.13 6.82 -7.29
N PHE A 21 2.27 6.17 -7.10
CA PHE A 21 2.41 5.07 -6.16
C PHE A 21 2.15 5.48 -4.72
N TYR A 22 2.75 6.57 -4.24
CA TYR A 22 2.58 7.00 -2.84
C TYR A 22 1.19 7.55 -2.56
N GLY A 23 0.60 8.29 -3.49
CA GLY A 23 -0.80 8.71 -3.39
C GLY A 23 -1.75 7.50 -3.39
N THR A 24 -1.44 6.45 -4.14
CA THR A 24 -2.22 5.20 -4.13
C THR A 24 -2.15 4.50 -2.77
N LEU A 25 -0.95 4.34 -2.19
CA LEU A 25 -0.80 3.76 -0.84
C LEU A 25 -1.61 4.54 0.20
N LYS A 26 -1.54 5.88 0.17
CA LYS A 26 -2.32 6.74 1.06
C LYS A 26 -3.84 6.55 0.89
N LYS A 27 -4.33 6.41 -0.35
CA LYS A 27 -5.75 6.13 -0.62
C LYS A 27 -6.15 4.75 -0.10
N VAL A 28 -5.33 3.71 -0.31
CA VAL A 28 -5.58 2.35 0.18
C VAL A 28 -5.70 2.33 1.71
N ALA A 29 -4.78 3.00 2.40
CA ALA A 29 -4.85 3.19 3.85
C ALA A 29 -6.13 3.91 4.28
N GLY A 30 -6.49 5.00 3.58
CA GLY A 30 -7.71 5.77 3.85
C GLY A 30 -9.02 5.00 3.64
N ILE A 31 -9.01 3.93 2.84
CA ILE A 31 -10.16 3.02 2.67
C ILE A 31 -10.32 2.08 3.89
N GLY A 32 -9.24 1.83 4.63
CA GLY A 32 -9.25 0.98 5.83
C GLY A 32 -8.69 -0.44 5.62
N TYR A 33 -7.92 -0.66 4.56
CA TYR A 33 -7.13 -1.90 4.44
C TYR A 33 -6.04 -1.93 5.50
N PHE A 34 -5.80 -3.10 6.09
CA PHE A 34 -4.82 -3.26 7.17
C PHE A 34 -3.39 -3.42 6.66
N GLY A 35 -3.22 -3.79 5.40
CA GLY A 35 -1.90 -3.93 4.80
C GLY A 35 -1.99 -4.08 3.30
N ILE A 36 -0.82 -4.04 2.65
CA ILE A 36 -0.70 -4.19 1.21
C ILE A 36 0.39 -5.19 0.85
N GLU A 37 0.08 -6.11 -0.07
CA GLU A 37 1.08 -6.99 -0.66
C GLU A 37 1.67 -6.32 -1.90
N LEU A 38 2.92 -5.88 -1.78
CA LEU A 38 3.64 -5.17 -2.84
C LEU A 38 3.91 -6.07 -4.05
N ALA A 39 3.55 -5.59 -5.25
CA ALA A 39 3.89 -6.22 -6.54
C ALA A 39 5.13 -5.55 -7.16
N GLY A 40 6.15 -5.30 -6.34
CA GLY A 40 7.30 -4.44 -6.65
C GLY A 40 7.19 -3.05 -6.03
N ILE A 41 8.25 -2.24 -6.16
CA ILE A 41 8.40 -0.95 -5.46
C ILE A 41 8.58 0.25 -6.39
N TYR A 42 8.28 0.12 -7.69
CA TYR A 42 8.35 1.22 -8.67
C TYR A 42 9.67 2.02 -8.65
N ASN A 43 10.81 1.33 -8.48
CA ASN A 43 12.15 1.91 -8.34
C ASN A 43 12.29 2.94 -7.20
N LYS A 44 11.42 2.89 -6.20
CA LYS A 44 11.52 3.70 -4.98
C LYS A 44 12.59 3.15 -4.05
N ASP A 45 13.12 4.01 -3.18
CA ASP A 45 14.03 3.58 -2.13
C ASP A 45 13.27 2.72 -1.10
N PRO A 46 13.78 1.53 -0.73
CA PRO A 46 13.10 0.66 0.21
C PRO A 46 12.91 1.26 1.61
N LYS A 47 13.82 2.14 2.07
CA LYS A 47 13.70 2.77 3.40
C LYS A 47 12.63 3.85 3.36
N GLU A 48 12.62 4.68 2.31
CA GLU A 48 11.56 5.66 2.08
C GLU A 48 10.19 4.98 1.99
N LEU A 49 10.08 3.89 1.20
CA LEU A 49 8.83 3.14 1.09
C LEU A 49 8.38 2.58 2.44
N LYS A 50 9.30 2.04 3.25
CA LYS A 50 8.96 1.58 4.60
C LYS A 50 8.38 2.72 5.44
N THR A 51 9.00 3.90 5.44
CA THR A 51 8.49 5.06 6.17
C THR A 51 7.09 5.44 5.69
N VAL A 52 6.84 5.45 4.38
CA VAL A 52 5.51 5.73 3.83
C VAL A 52 4.48 4.70 4.29
N LEU A 53 4.82 3.41 4.31
CA LEU A 53 3.90 2.36 4.78
C LEU A 53 3.59 2.53 6.28
N ASP A 54 4.62 2.70 7.10
CA ASP A 54 4.49 2.92 8.55
C ASP A 54 3.62 4.16 8.85
N ASP A 55 3.87 5.28 8.15
CA ASP A 55 3.14 6.55 8.33
C ASP A 55 1.66 6.44 7.94
N ASN A 56 1.31 5.51 7.05
CA ASN A 56 -0.06 5.27 6.60
C ASN A 56 -0.72 4.08 7.35
N GLY A 57 -0.01 3.39 8.25
CA GLY A 57 -0.53 2.22 8.95
C GLY A 57 -0.78 1.01 8.04
N LEU A 58 0.03 0.87 6.98
CA LEU A 58 0.01 -0.24 6.02
C LEU A 58 1.17 -1.22 6.18
#